data_AF-A0A958QVI6-F1
#
_entry.id   AF-A0A958QVI6-F1
#
_cell.length_a   1.000
_cell.length_b   1.000
_cell.length_c   1.000
_cell.angle_alpha   90.00
_cell.angle_beta   90.00
_cell.angle_gamma   90.00
#
_symmetry.space_group_name_H-M   'P 1'
#
loop_
_entity.id
_entity.type
_entity.pdbx_description
1 polymer ?
#
loop_
_entity_poly.entity_id
_entity_poly.type
_entity_poly.pdbx_seq_one_letter_code
_entity_poly.pdbx_strand_id
1 'polypeptide(L)'
;MDPEKLLVDVNSGKKVRREDLDEIVAFLDSLDPETCEGNALDSAYACLLLLGRADLKERAQLFEKYLDCNDPLTVALSLEILCVEWDLTEGYLERVVSIALGAPWDPDGDAQAAAFKALGEHVRRRVSAPLEPRERRLLELILKSFSDPSGSDESREAAYRALLRVAGREWDEVPREDRILDLSADSDDIDGQAITSCRKLVAPPLRAEPSRSAVTPVG
;
A
#
# COMPACT_ATOMS: atom_id res chain seq x y z
N MET A 1 29.50 8.73 8.85
CA MET A 1 28.83 7.42 8.97
C MET A 1 28.74 6.76 7.61
N ASP A 2 28.73 5.43 7.55
CA ASP A 2 28.53 4.64 6.32
C ASP A 2 27.21 3.85 6.48
N PRO A 3 26.10 4.28 5.85
CA PRO A 3 24.78 3.65 6.00
C PRO A 3 24.75 2.19 5.51
N GLU A 4 25.47 1.87 4.44
CA GLU A 4 25.51 0.51 3.89
C GLU A 4 26.17 -0.45 4.88
N LYS A 5 27.28 -0.03 5.48
CA LYS A 5 27.94 -0.80 6.53
C LYS A 5 27.04 -1.02 7.74
N LEU A 6 26.29 -0.01 8.15
CA LEU A 6 25.32 -0.14 9.25
C LEU A 6 24.19 -1.12 8.91
N LEU A 7 23.69 -1.10 7.67
CA LEU A 7 22.70 -2.09 7.20
C LEU A 7 23.23 -3.52 7.25
N VAL A 8 24.47 -3.75 6.82
CA VAL A 8 25.13 -5.06 6.90
C VAL A 8 25.24 -5.52 8.36
N ASP A 9 25.67 -4.62 9.25
CA ASP A 9 25.75 -4.88 10.68
C ASP A 9 24.38 -5.29 11.25
N VAL A 10 23.31 -4.54 10.94
CA VAL A 10 21.94 -4.85 11.39
C VAL A 10 21.46 -6.19 10.85
N ASN A 11 21.69 -6.48 9.56
CA ASN A 11 21.34 -7.76 8.95
C ASN A 11 22.08 -8.94 9.57
N SER A 12 23.26 -8.71 10.15
CA SER A 12 24.01 -9.72 10.92
C SER A 12 23.53 -9.90 12.37
N GLY A 13 22.48 -9.17 12.77
CA GLY A 13 21.90 -9.23 14.12
C GLY A 13 22.53 -8.25 15.12
N LYS A 14 23.41 -7.35 14.68
CA LYS A 14 23.97 -6.31 15.54
C LYS A 14 22.93 -5.22 15.77
N LYS A 15 22.83 -4.74 17.02
CA LYS A 15 21.94 -3.63 17.36
C LYS A 15 22.55 -2.30 16.90
N VAL A 16 21.74 -1.44 16.29
CA VAL A 16 22.12 -0.04 15.99
C VAL A 16 22.25 0.71 17.31
N ARG A 17 23.33 1.47 17.48
CA ARG A 17 23.51 2.29 18.69
C ARG A 17 22.71 3.57 18.56
N ARG A 18 22.37 4.18 19.70
CA ARG A 18 21.62 5.43 19.71
C ARG A 18 22.35 6.55 18.97
N GLU A 19 23.67 6.62 19.13
CA GLU A 19 24.50 7.63 18.47
C GLU A 19 24.48 7.47 16.94
N ASP A 20 24.44 6.23 16.45
CA ASP A 20 24.32 5.96 15.02
C ASP A 20 22.96 6.44 14.48
N LEU A 21 21.87 6.23 15.24
CA LEU A 21 20.53 6.73 14.88
C LEU A 21 20.47 8.26 14.88
N ASP A 22 21.08 8.92 15.87
CA ASP A 22 21.13 10.39 15.94
C ASP A 22 21.94 10.96 14.75
N GLU A 23 23.03 10.31 14.34
CA GLU A 23 23.77 10.66 13.12
C GLU A 23 22.93 10.46 11.85
N ILE A 24 22.12 9.39 11.76
CA ILE A 24 21.21 9.14 10.63
C ILE A 24 20.15 10.23 10.53
N VAL A 25 19.53 10.58 11.65
CA VAL A 25 18.52 11.65 11.70
C VAL A 25 19.13 12.96 11.25
N ALA A 26 20.30 13.33 11.78
CA ALA A 26 20.98 14.56 11.40
C ALA A 26 21.37 14.58 9.91
N PHE A 27 21.79 13.44 9.35
CA PHE A 27 22.07 13.31 7.93
C PHE A 27 20.81 13.52 7.07
N LEU A 28 19.73 12.80 7.34
CA LEU A 28 18.47 12.94 6.61
C LEU A 28 17.88 14.36 6.72
N ASP A 29 17.98 15.00 7.89
CA ASP A 29 17.51 16.39 8.07
C ASP A 29 18.34 17.41 7.28
N SER A 30 19.59 17.08 6.94
CA SER A 30 20.45 17.95 6.12
C SER A 30 20.20 17.81 4.61
N LEU A 31 19.50 16.76 4.19
CA LEU A 31 19.17 16.51 2.80
C LEU A 31 17.88 17.22 2.40
N ASP A 32 17.86 17.67 1.14
CA ASP A 32 16.66 18.15 0.48
C ASP A 32 16.22 17.09 -0.56
N PRO A 33 15.10 16.39 -0.35
CA PRO A 33 14.66 15.31 -1.24
C PRO A 33 14.36 15.76 -2.67
N GLU A 34 14.08 17.05 -2.91
CA GLU A 34 13.82 17.57 -4.25
C GLU A 34 15.09 17.69 -5.09
N THR A 35 16.24 17.84 -4.44
CA THR A 35 17.54 18.08 -5.09
C THR A 35 18.55 16.95 -4.85
N CYS A 36 18.16 15.93 -4.08
CA CYS A 36 19.00 14.78 -3.78
C CYS A 36 19.04 13.81 -4.98
N GLU A 37 20.24 13.53 -5.49
CA GLU A 37 20.45 12.62 -6.62
C GLU A 37 21.64 11.67 -6.37
N GLY A 38 21.67 10.55 -7.09
CA GLY A 38 22.77 9.58 -7.09
C GLY A 38 23.08 9.03 -5.69
N ASN A 39 24.37 8.95 -5.33
CA ASN A 39 24.85 8.35 -4.09
C ASN A 39 24.20 8.94 -2.81
N ALA A 40 23.78 10.20 -2.84
CA ALA A 40 23.12 10.83 -1.70
C ALA A 40 21.74 10.23 -1.46
N LEU A 41 21.02 9.90 -2.53
CA LEU A 41 19.71 9.27 -2.51
C LEU A 41 19.82 7.80 -2.08
N ASP A 42 20.80 7.05 -2.59
CA ASP A 42 21.09 5.68 -2.13
C ASP A 42 21.38 5.64 -0.62
N SER A 43 22.16 6.62 -0.14
CA SER A 43 22.45 6.80 1.28
C SER A 43 21.19 7.16 2.07
N ALA A 44 20.30 7.98 1.52
CA ALA A 44 19.02 8.33 2.13
C ALA A 44 18.10 7.10 2.26
N TYR A 45 17.96 6.31 1.19
CA TYR A 45 17.22 5.05 1.20
C TYR A 45 17.72 4.12 2.30
N ALA A 46 19.04 3.91 2.37
CA ALA A 46 19.66 3.07 3.39
C ALA A 46 19.39 3.57 4.82
N CYS A 47 19.49 4.90 5.02
CA CYS A 47 19.18 5.56 6.27
C CYS A 47 17.71 5.39 6.69
N LEU A 48 16.77 5.61 5.78
CA LEU A 48 15.33 5.44 6.02
C LEU A 48 15.00 4.00 6.41
N LEU A 49 15.61 3.01 5.73
CA LEU A 49 15.42 1.59 6.05
C LEU A 49 15.92 1.26 7.46
N LEU A 50 17.07 1.81 7.87
CA LEU A 50 17.58 1.66 9.24
C LEU A 50 16.65 2.29 10.28
N LEU A 51 16.12 3.49 10.02
CA LEU A 51 15.18 4.15 10.92
C LEU A 51 13.84 3.40 11.03
N GLY A 52 13.31 2.88 9.91
CA GLY A 52 12.10 2.06 9.90
C GLY A 52 12.24 0.82 10.75
N ARG A 53 13.36 0.09 10.59
CA ARG A 53 13.70 -1.09 11.41
C ARG A 53 13.92 -0.79 12.88
N ALA A 54 14.32 0.43 13.22
CA ALA A 54 14.44 0.89 14.59
C ALA A 54 13.09 1.32 15.21
N ASP A 55 12.00 1.27 14.44
CA ASP A 55 10.63 1.63 14.83
C ASP A 55 10.51 3.02 15.46
N LEU A 56 11.25 4.01 14.94
CA LEU A 56 11.25 5.39 15.44
C LEU A 56 10.05 6.20 14.91
N LYS A 57 8.83 5.78 15.29
CA LYS A 57 7.56 6.39 14.81
C LYS A 57 7.47 7.89 15.08
N GLU A 58 8.10 8.39 16.14
CA GLU A 58 8.17 9.82 16.46
C GLU A 58 8.96 10.66 15.43
N ARG A 59 9.57 10.00 14.44
CA ARG A 59 10.30 10.60 13.34
C ARG A 59 9.58 10.48 11.99
N ALA A 60 8.27 10.19 11.98
CA ALA A 60 7.46 10.07 10.76
C ALA A 60 7.63 11.23 9.76
N GLN A 61 7.82 12.46 10.26
CA GLN A 61 8.07 13.63 9.42
C GLN A 61 9.33 13.53 8.55
N LEU A 62 10.31 12.67 8.89
CA LEU A 62 11.48 12.44 8.03
C LEU A 62 11.09 11.67 6.78
N PHE A 63 10.30 10.62 6.92
CA PHE A 63 9.82 9.80 5.81
C PHE A 63 8.84 10.57 4.93
N GLU A 64 8.01 11.43 5.54
CA GLU A 64 7.04 12.25 4.81
C GLU A 64 7.69 13.12 3.73
N LYS A 65 8.86 13.71 4.04
CA LYS A 65 9.63 14.54 3.08
C LYS A 65 10.00 13.76 1.81
N TYR A 66 10.20 12.44 1.92
CA TYR A 66 10.58 11.60 0.80
C TYR A 66 9.40 11.07 0.00
N LEU A 67 8.15 11.30 0.43
CA LEU A 67 6.98 10.94 -0.38
C LEU A 67 6.80 11.82 -1.62
N ASP A 68 7.46 12.98 -1.66
CA ASP A 68 7.40 13.93 -2.76
C ASP A 68 8.68 13.90 -3.64
N CYS A 69 9.61 12.96 -3.39
CA CYS A 69 10.81 12.81 -4.21
C CYS A 69 10.53 12.05 -5.52
N ASN A 70 11.41 12.18 -6.52
CA ASN A 70 11.26 11.54 -7.83
C ASN A 70 11.91 10.14 -7.91
N ASP A 71 12.22 9.52 -6.76
CA ASP A 71 12.81 8.18 -6.70
C ASP A 71 11.77 7.14 -6.26
N PRO A 72 11.31 6.26 -7.17
CA PRO A 72 10.25 5.31 -6.86
C PRO A 72 10.53 4.41 -5.67
N LEU A 73 11.76 3.91 -5.54
CA LEU A 73 12.12 2.98 -4.47
C LEU A 73 12.11 3.67 -3.11
N THR A 74 12.60 4.89 -3.02
CA THR A 74 12.58 5.69 -1.78
C THR A 74 11.16 6.10 -1.39
N VAL A 75 10.31 6.46 -2.37
CA VAL A 75 8.88 6.71 -2.12
C VAL A 75 8.18 5.43 -1.65
N ALA A 76 8.42 4.30 -2.31
CA ALA A 76 7.84 3.00 -1.97
C ALA A 76 8.20 2.57 -0.55
N LEU A 77 9.48 2.68 -0.17
CA LEU A 77 9.97 2.39 1.19
C LEU A 77 9.29 3.30 2.22
N SER A 78 9.19 4.59 1.93
CA SER A 78 8.56 5.57 2.83
C SER A 78 7.08 5.27 3.03
N LEU A 79 6.37 4.92 1.96
CA LEU A 79 4.97 4.47 2.02
C LEU A 79 4.82 3.18 2.82
N GLU A 80 5.68 2.19 2.60
CA GLU A 80 5.64 0.92 3.32
C GLU A 80 5.82 1.13 4.83
N ILE A 81 6.82 1.90 5.25
CA ILE A 81 7.06 2.17 6.67
C ILE A 81 5.92 2.98 7.27
N LEU A 82 5.56 4.13 6.67
CA LEU A 82 4.53 5.01 7.22
C LEU A 82 3.14 4.34 7.26
N CYS A 83 2.73 3.75 6.15
CA CYS A 83 1.34 3.32 5.97
C CYS A 83 1.13 1.85 6.37
N VAL A 84 2.07 0.97 6.03
CA VAL A 84 1.92 -0.47 6.30
C VAL A 84 2.45 -0.80 7.69
N GLU A 85 3.70 -0.49 8.01
CA GLU A 85 4.33 -0.86 9.28
C GLU A 85 3.82 -0.02 10.46
N TRP A 86 3.68 1.30 10.26
CA TRP A 86 3.31 2.23 11.33
C TRP A 86 1.81 2.57 11.39
N ASP A 87 1.01 2.11 10.44
CA ASP A 87 -0.43 2.33 10.34
C ASP A 87 -0.84 3.82 10.33
N LEU A 88 -0.04 4.67 9.66
CA LEU A 88 -0.32 6.10 9.55
C LEU A 88 -1.06 6.47 8.25
N THR A 89 -1.56 5.50 7.47
CA THR A 89 -2.19 5.72 6.16
C THR A 89 -3.31 6.77 6.18
N GLU A 90 -4.01 6.89 7.31
CA GLU A 90 -5.10 7.86 7.50
C GLU A 90 -4.66 9.30 7.18
N GLY A 91 -3.50 9.72 7.68
CA GLY A 91 -2.95 11.06 7.48
C GLY A 91 -2.37 11.28 6.07
N TYR A 92 -2.12 10.20 5.34
CA TYR A 92 -1.47 10.22 4.03
C TYR A 92 -2.40 9.81 2.88
N LEU A 93 -3.70 9.59 3.14
CA LEU A 93 -4.56 8.89 2.19
C LEU A 93 -4.66 9.58 0.83
N GLU A 94 -4.77 10.91 0.78
CA GLU A 94 -4.84 11.64 -0.49
C GLU A 94 -3.58 11.41 -1.33
N ARG A 95 -2.40 11.47 -0.71
CA ARG A 95 -1.12 11.23 -1.36
C ARG A 95 -0.99 9.77 -1.80
N VAL A 96 -1.38 8.81 -0.96
CA VAL A 96 -1.40 7.38 -1.30
C VAL A 96 -2.32 7.10 -2.49
N VAL A 97 -3.53 7.68 -2.52
CA VAL A 97 -4.45 7.54 -3.66
C VAL A 97 -3.85 8.15 -4.93
N SER A 98 -3.22 9.32 -4.83
CA SER A 98 -2.56 9.96 -5.98
C SER A 98 -1.45 9.06 -6.55
N ILE A 99 -0.63 8.45 -5.71
CA ILE A 99 0.45 7.55 -6.15
C ILE A 99 -0.11 6.25 -6.72
N ALA A 100 -1.17 5.68 -6.12
CA ALA A 100 -1.84 4.49 -6.63
C ALA A 100 -2.47 4.69 -8.03
N LEU A 101 -2.87 5.92 -8.37
CA LEU A 101 -3.34 6.27 -9.72
C LEU A 101 -2.21 6.35 -10.76
N GLY A 102 -0.95 6.22 -10.33
CA GLY A 102 0.24 6.24 -11.16
C GLY A 102 0.86 7.64 -11.24
N ALA A 103 2.18 7.66 -11.50
CA ALA A 103 2.94 8.89 -11.68
C ALA A 103 3.95 8.73 -12.82
N PRO A 104 4.23 9.78 -13.63
CA PRO A 104 5.20 9.68 -14.72
C PRO A 104 6.64 9.37 -14.29
N TRP A 105 6.99 9.66 -13.03
CA TRP A 105 8.31 9.37 -12.46
C TRP A 105 8.45 7.93 -11.95
N ASP A 106 7.37 7.13 -11.98
CA ASP A 106 7.32 5.74 -11.53
C ASP A 106 7.11 4.78 -12.72
N PRO A 107 8.08 4.66 -13.65
CA PRO A 107 7.90 3.87 -14.87
C PRO A 107 7.73 2.37 -14.60
N ASP A 108 8.35 1.87 -13.52
CA ASP A 108 8.33 0.46 -13.13
C ASP A 108 7.19 0.13 -12.16
N GLY A 109 6.47 1.15 -11.67
CA GLY A 109 5.30 0.98 -10.80
C GLY A 109 5.63 0.57 -9.36
N ASP A 110 6.86 0.76 -8.90
CA ASP A 110 7.30 0.38 -7.55
C ASP A 110 6.54 1.18 -6.47
N ALA A 111 6.46 2.50 -6.65
CA ALA A 111 5.74 3.37 -5.73
C ALA A 111 4.22 3.14 -5.82
N GLN A 112 3.70 2.96 -7.02
CA GLN A 112 2.30 2.59 -7.26
C GLN A 112 1.94 1.27 -6.55
N ALA A 113 2.81 0.25 -6.63
CA ALA A 113 2.59 -1.03 -5.97
C ALA A 113 2.59 -0.90 -4.44
N ALA A 114 3.52 -0.12 -3.87
CA ALA A 114 3.53 0.20 -2.44
C ALA A 114 2.28 0.96 -2.00
N ALA A 115 1.79 1.89 -2.83
CA ALA A 115 0.55 2.62 -2.56
C ALA A 115 -0.67 1.68 -2.57
N PHE A 116 -0.79 0.77 -3.54
CA PHE A 116 -1.85 -0.24 -3.52
C PHE A 116 -1.78 -1.15 -2.30
N LYS A 117 -0.57 -1.58 -1.90
CA LYS A 117 -0.36 -2.34 -0.66
C LYS A 117 -0.87 -1.56 0.56
N ALA A 118 -0.54 -0.28 0.68
CA ALA A 118 -1.02 0.60 1.75
C ALA A 118 -2.55 0.76 1.76
N LEU A 119 -3.18 0.93 0.59
CA LEU A 119 -4.64 1.01 0.47
C LEU A 119 -5.32 -0.29 0.87
N GLY A 120 -4.84 -1.43 0.37
CA GLY A 120 -5.40 -2.74 0.69
C GLY A 120 -5.34 -3.03 2.19
N GLU A 121 -4.20 -2.71 2.82
CA GLU A 121 -4.01 -2.86 4.25
C GLU A 121 -4.90 -1.91 5.08
N HIS A 122 -5.01 -0.65 4.65
CA HIS A 122 -5.87 0.34 5.30
C HIS A 122 -7.35 -0.07 5.29
N VAL A 123 -7.82 -0.56 4.13
CA VAL A 123 -9.18 -1.09 4.00
C VAL A 123 -9.32 -2.34 4.88
N ARG A 124 -8.38 -3.30 4.82
CA ARG A 124 -8.39 -4.54 5.64
C ARG A 124 -8.63 -4.25 7.11
N ARG A 125 -7.88 -3.30 7.69
CA ARG A 125 -7.98 -2.91 9.11
C ARG A 125 -9.35 -2.31 9.49
N ARG A 126 -10.06 -1.77 8.51
CA ARG A 126 -11.35 -1.08 8.67
C ARG A 126 -12.52 -1.88 8.07
N VAL A 127 -12.29 -3.12 7.63
CA VAL A 127 -13.36 -4.00 7.17
C VAL A 127 -14.26 -4.34 8.36
N SER A 128 -15.30 -3.54 8.51
CA SER A 128 -16.48 -3.84 9.29
C SER A 128 -17.65 -3.89 8.30
N ALA A 129 -18.59 -4.82 8.50
CA ALA A 129 -19.80 -4.87 7.71
C ALA A 129 -20.89 -4.05 8.42
N PRO A 130 -21.47 -3.00 7.80
CA PRO A 130 -21.21 -2.50 6.44
C PRO A 130 -19.96 -1.60 6.31
N LEU A 131 -19.31 -1.61 5.13
CA LEU A 131 -18.21 -0.68 4.82
C LEU A 131 -18.71 0.76 4.80
N GLU A 132 -17.95 1.63 5.47
CA GLU A 132 -18.11 3.07 5.43
C GLU A 132 -17.86 3.62 3.99
N PRO A 133 -18.45 4.78 3.61
CA PRO A 133 -18.38 5.28 2.24
C PRO A 133 -16.97 5.53 1.69
N ARG A 134 -16.02 5.86 2.57
CA ARG A 134 -14.64 6.16 2.18
C ARG A 134 -13.89 4.89 1.80
N GLU A 135 -13.93 3.88 2.65
CA GLU A 135 -13.32 2.56 2.44
C GLU A 135 -13.92 1.88 1.21
N ARG A 136 -15.24 2.07 0.98
CA ARG A 136 -15.89 1.61 -0.25
C ARG A 136 -15.26 2.22 -1.50
N ARG A 137 -15.03 3.54 -1.53
CA ARG A 137 -14.39 4.23 -2.67
C ARG A 137 -12.96 3.74 -2.90
N LEU A 138 -12.21 3.47 -1.83
CA LEU A 138 -10.86 2.90 -1.94
C LEU A 138 -10.91 1.49 -2.53
N LEU A 139 -11.84 0.65 -2.08
CA LEU A 139 -12.03 -0.70 -2.64
C LEU A 139 -12.49 -0.66 -4.10
N GLU A 140 -13.38 0.27 -4.46
CA GLU A 140 -13.79 0.51 -5.85
C GLU A 140 -12.61 0.94 -6.73
N LEU A 141 -11.71 1.79 -6.23
CA LEU A 141 -10.49 2.18 -6.93
C LEU A 141 -9.61 0.95 -7.21
N ILE A 142 -9.32 0.13 -6.18
CA ILE A 142 -8.49 -1.08 -6.34
C ILE A 142 -9.13 -2.05 -7.35
N LEU A 143 -10.44 -2.30 -7.24
CA LEU A 143 -11.17 -3.16 -8.18
C LEU A 143 -11.14 -2.63 -9.61
N LYS A 144 -11.27 -1.31 -9.79
CA LYS A 144 -11.19 -0.66 -11.09
C LYS A 144 -9.81 -0.82 -11.70
N SER A 145 -8.74 -0.54 -10.95
CA SER A 145 -7.36 -0.67 -11.43
C SER A 145 -7.02 -2.10 -11.83
N PHE A 146 -7.44 -3.10 -11.04
CA PHE A 146 -7.27 -4.51 -11.41
C PHE A 146 -8.01 -4.89 -12.71
N SER A 147 -9.22 -4.35 -12.90
CA SER A 147 -10.09 -4.66 -14.04
C SER A 147 -9.82 -3.79 -15.28
N ASP A 148 -8.86 -2.87 -15.24
CA ASP A 148 -8.57 -1.95 -16.35
C ASP A 148 -7.64 -2.63 -17.38
N PRO A 149 -8.14 -3.03 -18.56
CA PRO A 149 -7.32 -3.68 -19.58
C PRO A 149 -6.31 -2.73 -20.24
N SER A 150 -6.43 -1.42 -20.01
CA SER A 150 -5.47 -0.42 -20.50
C SER A 150 -4.34 -0.13 -19.51
N GLY A 151 -4.45 -0.62 -18.27
CA GLY A 151 -3.38 -0.54 -17.26
C GLY A 151 -2.24 -1.51 -17.58
N SER A 152 -1.05 -1.23 -17.05
CA SER A 152 0.08 -2.16 -17.15
C SER A 152 -0.18 -3.44 -16.33
N ASP A 153 0.49 -4.53 -16.70
CA ASP A 153 0.36 -5.80 -15.99
C ASP A 153 0.83 -5.66 -14.53
N GLU A 154 1.87 -4.87 -14.28
CA GLU A 154 2.41 -4.57 -12.96
C GLU A 154 1.37 -3.84 -12.08
N SER A 155 0.67 -2.85 -12.65
CA SER A 155 -0.36 -2.08 -11.94
C SER A 155 -1.55 -2.96 -11.57
N ARG A 156 -2.00 -3.79 -12.52
CA ARG A 156 -3.10 -4.74 -12.31
C ARG A 156 -2.73 -5.80 -11.28
N GLU A 157 -1.51 -6.33 -11.33
CA GLU A 157 -0.99 -7.27 -10.34
C GLU A 157 -0.91 -6.64 -8.95
N ALA A 158 -0.40 -5.40 -8.84
CA ALA A 158 -0.36 -4.67 -7.57
C ALA A 158 -1.76 -4.47 -6.98
N ALA A 159 -2.73 -4.07 -7.80
CA ALA A 159 -4.12 -3.95 -7.41
C ALA A 159 -4.72 -5.31 -6.96
N TYR A 160 -4.42 -6.39 -7.68
CA TYR A 160 -4.83 -7.74 -7.28
C TYR A 160 -4.26 -8.15 -5.91
N ARG A 161 -2.97 -7.92 -5.69
CA ARG A 161 -2.31 -8.18 -4.39
C ARG A 161 -2.94 -7.34 -3.27
N ALA A 162 -3.41 -6.13 -3.56
CA ALA A 162 -4.17 -5.33 -2.59
C ALA A 162 -5.56 -5.93 -2.30
N LEU A 163 -6.27 -6.47 -3.30
CA LEU A 163 -7.54 -7.18 -3.08
C LEU A 163 -7.38 -8.42 -2.20
N LEU A 164 -6.30 -9.19 -2.40
CA LEU A 164 -5.98 -10.32 -1.51
C LEU A 164 -5.84 -9.87 -0.06
N ARG A 165 -5.13 -8.77 0.18
CA ARG A 165 -4.99 -8.18 1.51
C ARG A 165 -6.33 -7.78 2.09
N VAL A 166 -7.18 -7.10 1.32
CA VAL A 166 -8.55 -6.76 1.76
C VAL A 166 -9.33 -8.02 2.19
N ALA A 167 -9.13 -9.13 1.48
CA ALA A 167 -9.72 -10.44 1.81
C ALA A 167 -9.03 -11.18 2.98
N GLY A 168 -8.02 -10.57 3.60
CA GLY A 168 -7.26 -11.16 4.70
C GLY A 168 -6.27 -12.25 4.28
N ARG A 169 -5.85 -12.25 3.01
CA ARG A 169 -4.88 -13.21 2.46
C ARG A 169 -3.59 -12.52 2.06
N GLU A 170 -2.46 -13.19 2.22
CA GLU A 170 -1.17 -12.77 1.66
C GLU A 170 -0.87 -13.48 0.34
N TRP A 171 -0.03 -12.88 -0.50
CA TRP A 171 0.36 -13.44 -1.80
C TRP A 171 0.95 -14.85 -1.69
N ASP A 172 1.72 -15.11 -0.63
CA ASP A 172 2.34 -16.42 -0.42
C ASP A 172 1.37 -17.53 -0.03
N GLU A 173 0.12 -17.18 0.28
CA GLU A 173 -0.96 -18.12 0.57
C GLU A 173 -1.76 -18.51 -0.68
N VAL A 174 -1.54 -17.81 -1.81
CA VAL A 174 -2.11 -18.17 -3.11
C VAL A 174 -1.34 -19.37 -3.68
N PRO A 175 -2.01 -20.45 -4.12
CA PRO A 175 -1.36 -21.56 -4.82
C PRO A 175 -0.52 -21.07 -5.99
N ARG A 176 0.64 -21.68 -6.24
CA ARG A 176 1.58 -21.17 -7.27
C ARG A 176 0.97 -21.19 -8.67
N GLU A 177 0.10 -22.15 -8.91
CA GLU A 177 -0.67 -22.30 -10.15
C GLU A 177 -1.59 -21.09 -10.36
N ASP A 178 -2.18 -20.57 -9.28
CA ASP A 178 -3.07 -19.41 -9.29
C ASP A 178 -2.31 -18.06 -9.19
N ARG A 179 -0.99 -18.09 -8.94
CA ARG A 179 -0.12 -16.89 -8.97
C ARG A 179 0.22 -16.46 -10.40
N ILE A 180 0.00 -17.33 -11.38
CA ILE A 180 0.06 -16.94 -12.78
C ILE A 180 -1.24 -16.18 -13.05
N LEU A 181 -1.21 -14.87 -12.79
CA LEU A 181 -2.27 -13.99 -13.21
C LEU A 181 -2.26 -13.96 -14.74
N ASP A 182 -3.09 -14.80 -15.35
CA ASP A 182 -3.42 -14.63 -16.75
C ASP A 182 -4.30 -13.38 -16.86
N LEU A 183 -3.61 -12.25 -16.99
CA LEU A 183 -4.21 -10.94 -17.13
C LEU A 183 -4.79 -10.72 -18.53
N SER A 184 -4.77 -11.71 -19.41
CA SER A 184 -5.50 -11.64 -20.67
C SER A 184 -7.00 -11.51 -20.42
N ALA A 185 -7.68 -10.70 -21.24
CA ALA A 185 -9.05 -10.28 -21.02
C ALA A 185 -10.11 -11.41 -21.05
N ASP A 186 -9.71 -12.64 -21.40
CA ASP A 186 -10.61 -13.76 -21.67
C ASP A 186 -10.50 -14.92 -20.65
N SER A 187 -9.69 -14.78 -19.60
CA SER A 187 -9.53 -15.83 -18.57
C SER A 187 -10.57 -15.69 -17.46
N ASP A 188 -11.53 -16.63 -17.42
CA ASP A 188 -12.48 -16.80 -16.30
C ASP A 188 -11.81 -17.41 -15.04
N ASP A 189 -10.51 -17.74 -15.08
CA ASP A 189 -9.81 -18.53 -14.06
C ASP A 189 -9.14 -17.71 -12.95
N ILE A 190 -9.19 -16.36 -12.98
CA ILE A 190 -8.56 -15.55 -11.92
C ILE A 190 -9.34 -15.69 -10.61
N ASP A 191 -8.67 -16.18 -9.55
CA ASP A 191 -9.11 -16.41 -8.15
C ASP A 191 -10.46 -15.77 -7.78
N GLY A 192 -11.52 -16.39 -8.33
CA GLY A 192 -12.83 -15.77 -8.40
C GLY A 192 -13.40 -15.51 -7.00
N GLN A 193 -12.95 -16.25 -5.99
CA GLN A 193 -13.43 -16.14 -4.62
C GLN A 193 -12.97 -14.85 -3.93
N ALA A 194 -11.71 -14.45 -4.06
CA ALA A 194 -11.19 -13.23 -3.43
C ALA A 194 -11.83 -11.98 -4.05
N ILE A 195 -11.87 -11.93 -5.38
CA ILE A 195 -12.50 -10.85 -6.14
C ILE A 195 -14.01 -10.81 -5.85
N THR A 196 -14.69 -11.96 -5.84
CA THR A 196 -16.13 -12.03 -5.49
C THR A 196 -16.39 -11.54 -4.08
N SER A 197 -15.52 -11.87 -3.11
CA SER A 197 -15.66 -11.41 -1.73
C SER A 197 -15.53 -9.89 -1.65
N CYS A 198 -14.54 -9.30 -2.34
CA CYS A 198 -14.39 -7.85 -2.43
C CYS A 198 -15.57 -7.18 -3.14
N ARG A 199 -16.08 -7.76 -4.24
CA ARG A 199 -17.26 -7.27 -4.96
C ARG A 199 -18.53 -7.27 -4.09
N LYS A 200 -18.69 -8.26 -3.21
CA LYS A 200 -19.79 -8.31 -2.25
C LYS A 200 -19.72 -7.20 -1.20
N LEU A 201 -18.50 -6.79 -0.81
CA LEU A 201 -18.31 -5.70 0.17
C LEU A 201 -18.68 -4.32 -0.40
N VAL A 202 -18.51 -4.10 -1.72
CA VAL A 202 -18.91 -2.86 -2.38
C VAL A 202 -20.36 -2.85 -2.87
N ALA A 203 -21.01 -4.01 -2.94
CA ALA A 203 -22.40 -4.11 -3.38
C ALA A 203 -23.31 -3.24 -2.49
N PRO A 204 -24.30 -2.53 -3.06
CA PRO A 204 -25.27 -1.80 -2.25
C PRO A 204 -25.90 -2.78 -1.25
N PRO A 205 -26.11 -2.38 0.02
CA PRO A 205 -26.88 -3.21 0.93
C PRO A 205 -28.20 -3.52 0.24
N LEU A 206 -28.53 -4.82 0.12
CA LEU A 206 -29.81 -5.25 -0.43
C LEU A 206 -30.87 -4.40 0.25
N ARG A 207 -31.53 -3.51 -0.51
CA ARG A 207 -32.58 -2.66 0.05
C ARG A 207 -33.50 -3.62 0.77
N ALA A 208 -33.56 -3.51 2.09
CA ALA A 208 -34.45 -4.35 2.88
C ALA A 208 -35.80 -4.22 2.19
N GLU A 209 -36.31 -5.33 1.63
CA GLU A 209 -37.59 -5.29 0.95
C GLU A 209 -38.54 -4.61 1.93
N PRO A 210 -39.25 -3.54 1.51
CA PRO A 210 -40.14 -2.83 2.42
C PRO A 210 -41.01 -3.91 3.05
N SER A 211 -40.83 -4.12 4.35
CA SER A 211 -41.51 -5.19 5.08
C SER A 211 -42.96 -5.09 4.66
N ARG A 212 -43.44 -6.08 3.89
CA ARG A 212 -44.79 -6.07 3.34
C ARG A 212 -45.68 -5.96 4.56
N SER A 213 -46.13 -4.74 4.84
CA SER A 213 -47.02 -4.47 5.95
C SER A 213 -48.20 -5.36 5.65
N ALA A 214 -48.43 -6.33 6.55
CA ALA A 214 -49.52 -7.27 6.42
C ALA A 214 -50.77 -6.44 6.18
N VAL A 215 -51.30 -6.50 4.96
CA VAL A 215 -52.57 -5.89 4.62
C VAL A 215 -53.58 -6.67 5.45
N THR A 216 -54.01 -6.09 6.57
CA THR A 216 -55.07 -6.65 7.39
C THR A 216 -56.32 -6.70 6.50
N PRO A 217 -56.88 -7.89 6.22
CA PRO A 217 -58.13 -7.95 5.48
C PRO A 217 -59.21 -7.26 6.31
N VAL A 218 -59.81 -6.21 5.75
CA VAL A 218 -61.01 -5.61 6.31
C VAL A 218 -62.16 -6.55 5.95
N GLY A 219 -62.72 -7.20 6.97
CA GLY A 219 -63.96 -7.97 6.88
C GLY A 219 -65.19 -7.09 7.01
#